data_AF-X1RAH7-F1
#
_entry.id   AF-X1RAH7-F1
#
_cell.length_a   1.000
_cell.length_b   1.000
_cell.length_c   1.000
_cell.angle_alpha   90.00
_cell.angle_beta   90.00
_cell.angle_gamma   90.00
#
_symmetry.space_group_name_H-M   'P 1'
#
loop_
_entity.id
_entity.type
_entity.pdbx_description
1 polymer ?
#
loop_
_entity_poly.entity_id
_entity_poly.type
_entity_poly.pdbx_seq_one_letter_code
_entity_poly.pdbx_strand_id
1 'polypeptide(L)' 'DGKRLDGRDLNELRPIKMEVGVIKNADGSAYLEWGNNKVFAAVYGPREVHPHHLAKPDRGILRVFYRMATFR' A
#
# COMPACT_ATOMS: atom_id res chain seq x y z
N ASP A 1 -1.72 -27.80 22.12
CA ASP A 1 -0.78 -28.07 20.99
C ASP A 1 0.07 -26.89 20.55
N GLY A 2 0.11 -25.75 21.27
CA GLY A 2 1.04 -24.64 20.97
C GLY A 2 0.73 -23.82 19.70
N LYS A 3 -0.28 -24.20 18.92
CA LYS A 3 -0.72 -23.52 17.70
C LYS A 3 -1.66 -22.35 17.97
N ARG A 4 -1.64 -21.38 17.06
CA ARG A 4 -2.55 -20.22 17.05
C ARG A 4 -3.96 -20.63 16.59
N LEU A 5 -4.93 -19.73 16.75
CA LEU A 5 -6.35 -19.96 16.38
C LEU A 5 -6.57 -20.34 14.92
N ASP A 6 -5.70 -19.88 14.03
CA ASP A 6 -5.72 -20.15 12.60
C ASP A 6 -4.80 -21.33 12.21
N GLY A 7 -4.34 -22.12 13.18
CA GLY A 7 -3.55 -23.34 12.96
C GLY A 7 -2.06 -23.11 12.69
N ARG A 8 -1.61 -21.84 12.67
CA ARG A 8 -0.22 -21.45 12.42
C ARG A 8 0.67 -21.59 13.66
N ASP A 9 1.96 -21.77 13.43
CA ASP A 9 2.98 -21.72 14.48
C ASP A 9 3.27 -20.28 14.94
N LEU A 10 3.94 -20.14 16.09
CA LEU A 10 4.27 -18.82 16.67
C LEU A 10 5.08 -17.93 15.73
N ASN A 11 5.97 -18.53 14.95
CA ASN A 11 6.88 -17.84 14.02
C ASN A 11 6.40 -17.87 12.56
N GLU A 12 5.22 -18.43 12.29
CA GLU A 12 4.69 -18.58 10.95
C GLU A 12 3.88 -17.33 10.53
N LEU A 13 4.23 -16.75 9.38
CA LEU A 13 3.51 -15.60 8.82
C LEU A 13 2.17 -16.04 8.21
N ARG A 14 1.18 -15.13 8.20
CA ARG A 14 -0.04 -15.36 7.40
C ARG A 14 0.33 -15.42 5.92
N PRO A 15 -0.39 -16.16 5.07
CA PRO A 15 -0.13 -16.23 3.64
C PRO A 15 -0.05 -14.83 3.01
N ILE A 16 0.97 -14.61 2.15
CA ILE A 16 1.23 -13.33 1.50
C ILE A 16 1.15 -13.52 -0.01
N LYS A 17 0.39 -12.66 -0.69
CA LYS A 17 0.34 -12.56 -2.16
C LYS A 17 0.56 -11.11 -2.56
N MET A 18 1.36 -10.88 -3.58
CA MET A 18 1.68 -9.55 -4.09
C MET A 18 1.62 -9.52 -5.61
N GLU A 19 1.10 -8.42 -6.15
CA GLU A 19 1.05 -8.18 -7.59
C GLU A 19 1.32 -6.70 -7.87
N VAL A 20 2.12 -6.41 -8.89
CA VAL A 20 2.50 -5.04 -9.28
C VAL A 20 1.79 -4.64 -10.58
N GLY A 21 1.55 -3.34 -10.77
CA GLY A 21 0.93 -2.83 -12.01
C GLY A 21 -0.58 -3.04 -12.13
N VAL A 22 -1.28 -3.25 -11.01
CA VAL A 22 -2.71 -3.58 -10.97
C VAL A 22 -3.67 -2.42 -11.27
N ILE A 23 -3.23 -1.17 -11.11
CA ILE A 23 -4.04 0.04 -11.37
C ILE A 23 -3.51 0.73 -12.62
N LYS A 24 -4.30 0.67 -13.71
CA LYS A 24 -3.93 1.20 -15.03
C LYS A 24 -3.63 2.69 -15.06
N ASN A 25 -4.32 3.49 -14.24
CA ASN A 25 -4.20 4.95 -14.26
C ASN A 25 -3.12 5.49 -13.32
N ALA A 26 -2.41 4.63 -12.58
CA ALA A 26 -1.33 5.02 -11.69
C ALA A 26 0.03 4.83 -12.37
N ASP A 27 1.00 5.70 -12.07
CA ASP A 27 2.37 5.57 -12.58
C ASP A 27 3.05 4.32 -12.00
N GLY A 28 2.71 3.98 -10.75
CA GLY A 28 3.06 2.73 -10.12
C GLY A 28 1.92 2.24 -9.23
N SER A 29 1.70 0.93 -9.17
CA SER A 29 0.67 0.36 -8.31
C SER A 29 1.02 -1.03 -7.83
N ALA A 30 0.43 -1.43 -6.70
CA ALA A 30 0.58 -2.75 -6.12
C ALA A 30 -0.70 -3.20 -5.42
N TYR A 31 -0.97 -4.50 -5.49
CA TYR A 31 -1.93 -5.23 -4.69
C TYR A 31 -1.20 -6.13 -3.70
N LEU A 32 -1.63 -6.13 -2.45
CA LEU A 32 -1.10 -6.97 -1.39
C LEU A 32 -2.26 -7.68 -0.68
N GLU A 33 -2.16 -9.00 -0.60
CA GLU A 33 -2.92 -9.82 0.33
C GLU A 33 -2.00 -10.31 1.44
N TRP A 34 -2.42 -10.15 2.70
CA TRP A 34 -1.72 -10.72 3.84
C TRP A 34 -2.73 -11.32 4.83
N GLY A 35 -2.97 -12.62 4.69
CA GLY A 35 -4.13 -13.28 5.26
C GLY A 35 -5.41 -12.60 4.76
N ASN A 36 -6.23 -12.09 5.67
CA ASN A 36 -7.47 -11.39 5.32
C ASN A 36 -7.27 -9.91 4.99
N ASN A 37 -6.06 -9.38 5.12
CA ASN A 37 -5.77 -8.01 4.73
C ASN A 37 -5.68 -7.95 3.20
N LYS A 38 -6.47 -7.08 2.57
CA LYS A 38 -6.39 -6.78 1.14
C LYS A 38 -6.14 -5.29 0.98
N VAL A 39 -5.01 -4.93 0.38
CA VAL A 39 -4.53 -3.55 0.31
C VAL A 39 -4.16 -3.23 -1.13
N PHE A 40 -4.59 -2.06 -1.59
CA PHE A 40 -4.15 -1.46 -2.84
C PHE A 40 -3.26 -0.25 -2.54
N ALA A 41 -2.16 -0.14 -3.25
CA ALA A 41 -1.27 1.00 -3.24
C ALA A 41 -1.17 1.59 -4.66
N ALA A 42 -1.18 2.91 -4.75
CA ALA A 42 -1.00 3.66 -5.99
C ALA A 42 -0.04 4.83 -5.74
N VAL A 43 0.86 5.04 -6.70
CA VAL A 43 1.82 6.14 -6.72
C VAL A 43 1.52 6.98 -7.96
N TYR A 44 1.51 8.29 -7.78
CA TYR A 44 1.29 9.29 -8.83
C TYR A 44 2.40 10.33 -8.74
N GLY A 45 3.27 10.37 -9.74
CA GLY A 45 4.38 11.29 -9.85
C GLY A 45 5.71 10.60 -10.20
N PRO A 46 6.81 11.37 -10.26
CA PRO A 46 6.93 12.76 -9.81
C PRO A 46 6.06 13.72 -10.64
N ARG A 47 5.33 14.61 -9.97
CA ARG A 47 4.46 15.63 -10.59
C ARG A 47 4.72 17.00 -9.97
N GLU A 48 4.41 18.04 -10.72
CA GLU A 48 4.60 19.42 -10.28
C GLU A 48 3.82 19.73 -8.99
N VAL A 49 4.50 20.34 -8.01
CA VAL A 49 3.92 20.62 -6.70
C VAL A 49 2.95 21.78 -6.80
N HIS A 50 1.68 21.50 -6.54
CA HIS A 50 0.63 22.51 -6.41
C HIS A 50 0.13 22.59 -4.96
N PRO A 51 0.07 23.79 -4.35
CA PRO A 51 0.50 25.10 -4.88
C PRO A 51 2.04 25.32 -4.82
N HIS A 52 2.58 26.05 -5.79
CA HIS A 52 4.03 26.16 -6.06
C HIS A 52 4.89 26.62 -4.85
N HIS A 53 4.35 27.44 -3.95
CA HIS A 53 5.05 27.87 -2.73
C HIS A 53 5.44 26.73 -1.76
N LEU A 54 4.85 25.54 -1.90
CA LEU A 54 5.22 24.37 -1.11
C LEU A 54 6.44 23.66 -1.69
N ALA A 55 6.75 23.89 -2.97
CA ALA A 55 7.85 23.23 -3.66
C ALA A 55 9.18 23.53 -2.96
N LYS A 56 10.00 22.49 -2.79
CA LYS A 56 11.37 22.62 -2.30
C LYS A 56 12.32 22.46 -3.48
N PRO A 57 13.33 23.34 -3.62
CA PRO A 57 14.22 23.31 -4.78
C PRO A 57 15.18 22.11 -4.78
N ASP A 58 15.45 21.53 -3.62
CA ASP A 58 16.43 20.46 -3.40
C ASP A 58 15.80 19.06 -3.25
N ARG A 59 14.47 18.96 -3.10
CA ARG A 59 13.79 17.69 -2.78
C ARG A 59 12.33 17.65 -3.21
N GLY A 60 11.82 16.44 -3.46
CA GLY A 60 10.39 16.19 -3.64
C GLY A 60 9.61 16.16 -2.32
N ILE A 61 8.28 16.26 -2.42
CA ILE A 61 7.37 16.10 -1.28
C ILE A 61 6.66 14.75 -1.42
N LEU A 62 6.84 13.87 -0.44
CA LEU A 62 6.08 12.62 -0.36
C LEU A 62 4.77 12.86 0.40
N ARG A 63 3.64 12.62 -0.26
CA ARG A 63 2.31 12.66 0.37
C ARG A 63 1.75 11.25 0.41
N VAL A 64 1.51 10.74 1.62
CA VAL A 64 0.98 9.39 1.85
C VAL A 64 -0.41 9.51 2.46
N PHE A 65 -1.37 8.80 1.88
CA PHE A 65 -2.73 8.73 2.41
C PHE A 65 -3.08 7.28 2.70
N TYR A 66 -3.44 7.00 3.94
CA TYR A 66 -4.04 5.73 4.33
C TYR A 66 -5.56 5.90 4.42
N ARG A 67 -6.31 5.03 3.74
CA ARG A 67 -7.77 5.01 3.77
C ARG A 67 -8.26 3.57 3.81
N MET A 68 -9.16 3.27 4.75
CA MET A 68 -9.94 2.03 4.72
C MET A 68 -11.23 2.30 3.95
N ALA A 69 -11.54 1.43 2.99
CA ALA A 69 -12.84 1.49 2.33
C ALA A 69 -13.94 1.08 3.31
N THR A 70 -15.03 1.83 3.32
CA THR A 70 -16.25 1.45 4.05
C THR A 70 -16.99 0.44 3.19
N PHE A 71 -16.91 -0.83 3.55
CA PHE A 71 -17.72 -1.89 2.95
C PHE A 71 -19.01 -1.99 3.74
N ARG A 72 -20.15 -1.79 3.07
CA ARG A 72 -21.48 -1.97 3.65
C ARG A 72 -22.07 -3.28 3.16
#